data_AF-A0A495KNT0-F1
#
_entry.id   AF-A0A495KNT0-F1
#
_cell.length_a   1.000
_cell.length_b   1.000
_cell.length_c   1.000
_cell.angle_alpha   90.00
_cell.angle_beta   90.00
_cell.angle_gamma   90.00
#
_symmetry.space_group_name_H-M   'P 1'
#
loop_
_entity.id
_entity.type
_entity.pdbx_description
1 polymer ?
#
loop_
_entity_poly.entity_id
_entity_poly.type
_entity_poly.pdbx_seq_one_letter_code
_entity_poly.pdbx_strand_id
1 'polypeptide(L)'
;MINIEKDKKRLILRYYSDFQPTVWLDKLLKTDKQFTLAGVFHLDKSKFYKKIDDEFDEPDFMFVIGNLVGEYYKIDKSVFGLKNDFYFYKNLNLNETTFVAKSKISLLYQIDLLLNNDLYIGGTSGKNLPYTDFINLIKIFPTTHEIKLYRQAKVTSILKNYFENVDDKELAYNDYLNKKIPLIESKIRKTFKESEIIKYQTLVERLESMLNNEINYNENQWQSEIIQIILLLFPKYIAVFKEIHFLDIYSNKNRRLDYGLIDFMGNLDIVEIKIPFEKNIVSDITYRDNHIPNRDLSGTIMQIEKYIFYLNKSGKEIENKLTKKYKDELPDNLEVRITNPNAIIIMGRDNKMDKNQLHDFEIIKRKYKNVIDIFTYDDLIRRLRMIITQLKKI
;
A
#
# COMPACT_ATOMS: atom_id res chain seq x y z
N MET A 1 45.18 -0.11 -10.82
CA MET A 1 43.94 -0.83 -11.11
C MET A 1 44.13 -2.32 -10.85
N ILE A 2 43.06 -3.10 -10.78
CA ILE A 2 43.13 -4.55 -10.59
C ILE A 2 42.22 -5.30 -11.56
N ASN A 3 42.63 -6.51 -11.93
CA ASN A 3 41.82 -7.44 -12.72
C ASN A 3 41.96 -8.86 -12.14
N ILE A 4 40.92 -9.69 -12.31
CA ILE A 4 40.94 -11.10 -11.91
C ILE A 4 41.06 -11.96 -13.15
N GLU A 5 42.11 -12.76 -13.20
CA GLU A 5 42.42 -13.65 -14.32
C GLU A 5 42.39 -15.10 -13.85
N LYS A 6 42.05 -16.00 -14.78
CA LYS A 6 42.06 -17.44 -14.57
C LYS A 6 43.10 -18.07 -15.48
N ASP A 7 44.07 -18.75 -14.87
CA ASP A 7 44.92 -19.74 -15.55
C ASP A 7 44.31 -21.14 -15.33
N LYS A 8 44.74 -22.13 -16.13
CA LYS A 8 44.27 -23.54 -16.09
C LYS A 8 44.31 -24.16 -14.69
N LYS A 9 45.11 -23.62 -13.76
CA LYS A 9 45.25 -24.11 -12.37
C LYS A 9 45.06 -23.05 -11.28
N ARG A 10 45.01 -21.76 -11.62
CA ARG A 10 45.16 -20.67 -10.65
C ARG A 10 44.16 -19.54 -10.88
N LEU A 11 43.73 -18.93 -9.79
CA LEU A 11 43.04 -17.65 -9.80
C LEU A 11 44.06 -16.57 -9.46
N ILE A 12 44.19 -15.58 -10.33
CA ILE A 12 45.27 -14.60 -10.32
C ILE A 12 44.66 -13.20 -10.19
N LEU A 13 45.19 -12.42 -9.25
CA LEU A 13 44.98 -10.98 -9.19
C LEU A 13 46.10 -10.31 -9.99
N ARG A 14 45.74 -9.58 -11.04
CA ARG A 14 46.64 -8.72 -11.80
C ARG A 14 46.49 -7.28 -11.31
N TYR A 15 47.59 -6.67 -10.91
CA TYR A 15 47.68 -5.24 -10.63
C TYR A 15 48.46 -4.56 -11.76
N TYR A 16 47.91 -3.45 -12.27
CA TYR A 16 48.50 -2.64 -13.33
C TYR A 16 48.19 -1.16 -13.10
N SER A 17 48.96 -0.26 -13.70
CA SER A 17 48.83 1.19 -13.45
C SER A 17 49.16 2.02 -14.68
N ASP A 18 48.16 2.74 -15.21
CA ASP A 18 48.35 3.57 -16.41
C ASP A 18 48.96 4.95 -16.09
N PHE A 19 48.97 5.37 -14.81
CA PHE A 19 49.27 6.75 -14.42
C PHE A 19 50.26 6.90 -13.26
N GLN A 20 50.41 5.86 -12.42
CA GLN A 20 51.25 5.93 -11.23
C GLN A 20 52.43 4.96 -11.32
N PRO A 21 53.65 5.39 -10.99
CA PRO A 21 54.81 4.51 -10.94
C PRO A 21 54.58 3.31 -10.01
N THR A 22 54.96 2.12 -10.45
CA THR A 22 54.74 0.86 -9.72
C THR A 22 55.95 0.43 -8.87
N VAL A 23 57.02 1.23 -8.86
CA VAL A 23 58.28 0.99 -8.11
C VAL A 23 58.06 0.71 -6.62
N TRP A 24 56.97 1.21 -6.03
CA TRP A 24 56.64 0.93 -4.63
C TRP A 24 56.32 -0.56 -4.39
N LEU A 25 55.75 -1.28 -5.36
CA LEU A 25 55.52 -2.72 -5.26
C LEU A 25 56.83 -3.49 -5.29
N ASP A 26 57.78 -3.11 -6.15
CA ASP A 26 59.12 -3.71 -6.16
C ASP A 26 59.81 -3.55 -4.80
N LYS A 27 59.65 -2.40 -4.13
CA LYS A 27 60.17 -2.19 -2.77
C LYS A 27 59.48 -3.09 -1.75
N LEU A 28 58.15 -3.21 -1.81
CA LEU A 28 57.40 -4.06 -0.88
C LEU A 28 57.73 -5.54 -1.07
N LEU A 29 57.87 -6.03 -2.31
CA LEU A 29 58.21 -7.42 -2.61
C LEU A 29 59.64 -7.81 -2.21
N LYS A 30 60.53 -6.83 -2.02
CA LYS A 30 61.86 -7.03 -1.42
C LYS A 30 61.80 -7.19 0.11
N THR A 31 60.68 -6.84 0.73
CA THR A 31 60.44 -7.01 2.16
C THR A 31 59.49 -8.19 2.40
N ASP A 32 59.62 -8.89 3.52
CA ASP A 32 58.65 -9.92 3.93
C ASP A 32 57.42 -9.33 4.64
N LYS A 33 57.11 -8.04 4.38
CA LYS A 33 55.97 -7.36 4.99
C LYS A 33 54.70 -7.57 4.17
N GLN A 34 53.61 -7.80 4.87
CA GLN A 34 52.28 -7.85 4.27
C GLN A 34 51.83 -6.46 3.83
N PHE A 35 51.11 -6.38 2.70
CA PHE A 35 50.50 -5.18 2.17
C PHE A 35 49.10 -5.47 1.63
N THR A 36 48.31 -4.43 1.35
CA THR A 36 46.92 -4.59 0.91
C THR A 36 46.67 -3.89 -0.41
N LEU A 37 46.07 -4.59 -1.38
CA LEU A 37 45.56 -4.01 -2.62
C LEU A 37 44.03 -3.87 -2.57
N ALA A 38 43.52 -2.78 -3.15
CA ALA A 38 42.09 -2.42 -3.17
C ALA A 38 41.38 -2.39 -1.79
N GLY A 39 42.14 -2.38 -0.68
CA GLY A 39 41.61 -2.49 0.68
C GLY A 39 41.11 -3.88 1.07
N VAL A 40 41.24 -4.89 0.20
CA VAL A 40 40.63 -6.21 0.36
C VAL A 40 41.63 -7.36 0.23
N PHE A 41 42.60 -7.25 -0.68
CA PHE A 41 43.55 -8.32 -0.96
C PHE A 41 44.80 -8.14 -0.10
N HIS A 42 44.95 -8.95 0.93
CA HIS A 42 46.13 -8.99 1.79
C HIS A 42 47.22 -9.88 1.16
N LEU A 43 48.32 -9.28 0.75
CA LEU A 43 49.35 -9.93 -0.06
C LEU A 43 50.72 -9.80 0.60
N ASP A 44 51.59 -10.71 0.21
CA ASP A 44 53.01 -10.71 0.54
C ASP A 44 53.79 -11.35 -0.61
N LYS A 45 55.10 -11.47 -0.43
CA LYS A 45 56.00 -12.07 -1.43
C LYS A 45 55.65 -13.52 -1.77
N SER A 46 55.05 -14.29 -0.85
CA SER A 46 54.67 -15.70 -1.11
C SER A 46 53.55 -15.83 -2.13
N LYS A 47 52.71 -14.80 -2.29
CA LYS A 47 51.62 -14.78 -3.27
C LYS A 47 52.06 -14.29 -4.64
N PHE A 48 53.23 -13.66 -4.75
CA PHE A 48 53.74 -13.12 -6.00
C PHE A 48 54.01 -14.24 -7.01
N TYR A 49 53.45 -14.10 -8.21
CA TYR A 49 53.57 -15.09 -9.28
C TYR A 49 54.59 -14.67 -10.33
N LYS A 50 54.37 -13.51 -10.94
CA LYS A 50 55.26 -12.96 -11.97
C LYS A 50 55.05 -11.46 -12.12
N LYS A 51 56.09 -10.82 -12.65
CA LYS A 51 56.06 -9.46 -13.20
C LYS A 51 56.02 -9.56 -14.72
N ILE A 52 55.22 -8.73 -15.37
CA ILE A 52 55.23 -8.57 -16.83
C ILE A 52 55.70 -7.15 -17.09
N ASP A 53 56.91 -7.02 -17.64
CA ASP A 53 57.43 -5.73 -18.07
C ASP A 53 56.90 -5.41 -19.48
N ASP A 54 56.52 -4.15 -19.69
CA ASP A 54 56.16 -3.60 -21.00
C ASP A 54 57.20 -2.53 -21.37
N GLU A 55 57.55 -2.41 -22.65
CA GLU A 55 58.52 -1.41 -23.12
C GLU A 55 57.97 0.02 -23.03
N PHE A 56 56.65 0.18 -23.08
CA PHE A 56 55.99 1.50 -23.14
C PHE A 56 55.12 1.81 -21.92
N ASP A 57 54.79 0.80 -21.10
CA ASP A 57 53.92 0.93 -19.93
C ASP A 57 54.60 0.49 -18.62
N GLU A 58 54.00 0.88 -17.48
CA GLU A 58 54.42 0.37 -16.18
C GLU A 58 54.17 -1.13 -16.05
N PRO A 59 55.05 -1.87 -15.36
CA PRO A 59 54.95 -3.32 -15.29
C PRO A 59 53.75 -3.80 -14.48
N ASP A 60 53.21 -4.93 -14.91
CA ASP A 60 52.11 -5.62 -14.24
C ASP A 60 52.61 -6.60 -13.20
N PHE A 61 51.91 -6.66 -12.07
CA PHE A 61 52.21 -7.56 -10.97
C PHE A 61 51.08 -8.58 -10.81
N MET A 62 51.41 -9.86 -10.91
CA MET A 62 50.46 -10.96 -10.78
C MET A 62 50.64 -11.68 -9.45
N PHE A 63 49.51 -11.93 -8.77
CA PHE A 63 49.47 -12.60 -7.47
C PHE A 63 48.50 -13.78 -7.50
N VAL A 64 48.90 -14.93 -6.98
CA VAL A 64 48.00 -16.08 -6.83
C VAL A 64 47.10 -15.85 -5.63
N ILE A 65 45.78 -15.83 -5.87
CA ILE A 65 44.76 -15.64 -4.83
C ILE A 65 43.85 -16.86 -4.63
N GLY A 66 44.07 -17.91 -5.44
CA GLY A 66 43.37 -19.18 -5.30
C GLY A 66 43.90 -20.23 -6.27
N ASN A 67 43.57 -21.49 -6.00
CA ASN A 67 44.01 -22.64 -6.78
C ASN A 67 42.82 -23.51 -7.18
N LEU A 68 42.86 -24.08 -8.38
CA LEU A 68 41.84 -25.01 -8.84
C LEU A 68 41.98 -26.35 -8.08
N VAL A 69 40.94 -26.73 -7.35
CA VAL A 69 40.81 -27.99 -6.62
C VAL A 69 39.54 -28.68 -7.11
N GLY A 70 39.71 -29.74 -7.92
CA GLY A 70 38.62 -30.36 -8.64
C GLY A 70 37.94 -29.35 -9.59
N GLU A 71 36.65 -29.14 -9.39
CA GLU A 71 35.82 -28.26 -10.23
C GLU A 71 35.69 -26.82 -9.71
N TYR A 72 36.45 -26.46 -8.67
CA TYR A 72 36.31 -25.19 -7.97
C TYR A 72 37.66 -24.50 -7.76
N TYR A 73 37.70 -23.18 -7.90
CA TYR A 73 38.80 -22.36 -7.40
C TYR A 73 38.65 -22.19 -5.89
N LYS A 74 39.52 -22.85 -5.12
CA LYS A 74 39.67 -22.65 -3.68
C LYS A 74 40.43 -21.35 -3.43
N ILE A 75 39.78 -20.42 -2.74
CA ILE A 75 40.35 -19.12 -2.40
C ILE A 75 41.39 -19.28 -1.29
N ASP A 76 42.49 -18.54 -1.40
CA ASP A 76 43.51 -18.50 -0.35
C ASP A 76 43.00 -17.66 0.84
N LYS A 77 42.81 -18.32 1.99
CA LYS A 77 42.29 -17.71 3.22
C LYS A 77 43.12 -16.51 3.68
N SER A 78 44.44 -16.57 3.54
CA SER A 78 45.31 -15.50 4.04
C SER A 78 45.17 -14.22 3.22
N VAL A 79 44.69 -14.32 1.97
CA VAL A 79 44.48 -13.17 1.09
C VAL A 79 43.27 -12.33 1.52
N PHE A 80 42.27 -12.95 2.15
CA PHE A 80 41.01 -12.29 2.51
C PHE A 80 40.73 -12.30 4.02
N GLY A 81 41.66 -12.83 4.83
CA GLY A 81 41.51 -12.95 6.29
C GLY A 81 40.40 -13.92 6.71
N LEU A 82 40.20 -15.02 5.97
CA LEU A 82 39.05 -15.92 6.15
C LEU A 82 39.36 -17.05 7.15
N LYS A 83 38.34 -17.42 7.93
CA LYS A 83 38.31 -18.60 8.80
C LYS A 83 37.94 -19.86 8.02
N ASN A 84 36.89 -19.80 7.19
CA ASN A 84 36.37 -20.94 6.43
C ASN A 84 36.89 -20.94 4.98
N ASP A 85 36.90 -22.10 4.31
CA ASP A 85 37.32 -22.21 2.91
C ASP A 85 36.19 -21.79 1.97
N PHE A 86 36.52 -20.97 0.96
CA PHE A 86 35.57 -20.50 -0.05
C PHE A 86 35.94 -21.07 -1.42
N TYR A 87 34.94 -21.59 -2.11
CA TYR A 87 35.09 -22.29 -3.37
C TYR A 87 34.19 -21.67 -4.45
N PHE A 88 34.79 -21.17 -5.53
CA PHE A 88 34.05 -20.67 -6.70
C PHE A 88 34.07 -21.67 -7.83
N TYR A 89 32.91 -22.05 -8.35
CA TYR A 89 32.85 -22.99 -9.48
C TYR A 89 33.64 -22.47 -10.69
N LYS A 90 34.41 -23.35 -11.34
CA LYS A 90 35.43 -22.97 -12.33
C LYS A 90 34.89 -22.16 -13.51
N ASN A 91 33.63 -22.39 -13.91
CA ASN A 91 33.00 -21.73 -15.06
C ASN A 91 32.35 -20.36 -14.73
N LEU A 92 32.39 -19.89 -13.48
CA LEU A 92 31.85 -18.58 -13.12
C LEU A 92 32.69 -17.45 -13.69
N ASN A 93 32.10 -16.34 -14.12
CA ASN A 93 32.88 -15.16 -14.49
C ASN A 93 33.23 -14.36 -13.23
N LEU A 94 34.48 -14.45 -12.76
CA LEU A 94 34.96 -13.76 -11.56
C LEU A 94 35.72 -12.50 -11.97
N ASN A 95 35.40 -11.38 -11.32
CA ASN A 95 35.99 -10.07 -11.58
C ASN A 95 36.24 -9.33 -10.26
N GLU A 96 36.75 -8.09 -10.32
CA GLU A 96 37.00 -7.27 -9.12
C GLU A 96 35.76 -7.19 -8.20
N THR A 97 34.58 -6.91 -8.76
CA THR A 97 33.33 -6.73 -7.98
C THR A 97 32.84 -7.99 -7.28
N THR A 98 33.37 -9.15 -7.66
CA THR A 98 33.13 -10.44 -6.98
C THR A 98 33.73 -10.44 -5.57
N PHE A 99 34.87 -9.74 -5.39
CA PHE A 99 35.66 -9.74 -4.16
C PHE A 99 35.60 -8.40 -3.43
N VAL A 100 35.55 -7.30 -4.18
CA VAL A 100 35.56 -5.92 -3.65
C VAL A 100 34.17 -5.32 -3.79
N ALA A 101 33.47 -5.15 -2.67
CA ALA A 101 32.20 -4.44 -2.64
C ALA A 101 32.39 -2.91 -2.80
N LYS A 102 31.30 -2.18 -3.09
CA LYS A 102 31.28 -0.72 -3.38
C LYS A 102 31.88 0.20 -2.31
N SER A 103 32.32 -0.34 -1.16
CA SER A 103 32.90 0.38 -0.02
C SER A 103 34.34 -0.06 0.29
N LYS A 104 35.05 -0.73 -0.65
CA LYS A 104 36.36 -1.38 -0.41
C LYS A 104 36.33 -2.40 0.73
N ILE A 105 35.20 -3.12 0.84
CA ILE A 105 34.97 -4.15 1.84
C ILE A 105 34.99 -5.50 1.15
N SER A 106 35.61 -6.49 1.79
CA SER A 106 35.58 -7.89 1.36
C SER A 106 34.19 -8.47 1.65
N LEU A 107 33.40 -8.77 0.61
CA LEU A 107 32.12 -9.46 0.79
C LEU A 107 32.33 -10.87 1.37
N LEU A 108 33.40 -11.55 0.96
CA LEU A 108 33.76 -12.87 1.47
C LEU A 108 33.99 -12.85 2.97
N TYR A 109 34.74 -11.85 3.46
CA TYR A 109 34.99 -11.70 4.89
C TYR A 109 33.69 -11.44 5.66
N GLN A 110 32.79 -10.61 5.13
CA GLN A 110 31.48 -10.36 5.76
C GLN A 110 30.61 -11.62 5.84
N ILE A 111 30.64 -12.45 4.79
CA ILE A 111 29.95 -13.74 4.80
C ILE A 111 30.60 -14.71 5.79
N ASP A 112 31.94 -14.77 5.81
CA ASP A 112 32.71 -15.65 6.67
C ASP A 112 32.47 -15.40 8.17
N LEU A 113 32.32 -14.13 8.57
CA LEU A 113 31.94 -13.75 9.94
C LEU A 113 30.59 -14.34 10.38
N LEU A 114 29.71 -14.69 9.44
CA LEU A 114 28.37 -15.22 9.69
C LEU A 114 28.27 -16.73 9.51
N LEU A 115 29.35 -17.40 9.07
CA LEU A 115 29.38 -18.82 8.77
C LEU A 115 30.38 -19.59 9.65
N ASN A 116 30.06 -20.85 9.92
CA ASN A 116 30.94 -21.78 10.65
C ASN A 116 31.41 -22.97 9.81
N ASN A 117 31.17 -22.92 8.50
CA ASN A 117 31.50 -23.98 7.56
C ASN A 117 32.01 -23.38 6.24
N ASP A 118 32.69 -24.22 5.48
CA ASP A 118 33.15 -23.87 4.13
C ASP A 118 31.96 -23.55 3.21
N LEU A 119 32.18 -22.64 2.25
CA LEU A 119 31.16 -22.15 1.34
C LEU A 119 31.52 -22.48 -0.12
N TYR A 120 30.60 -23.14 -0.79
CA TYR A 120 30.66 -23.38 -2.24
C TYR A 120 29.69 -22.43 -2.95
N ILE A 121 30.19 -21.73 -3.97
CA ILE A 121 29.42 -20.76 -4.76
C ILE A 121 29.30 -21.28 -6.20
N GLY A 122 28.06 -21.44 -6.67
CA GLY A 122 27.73 -22.03 -7.96
C GLY A 122 27.95 -23.55 -8.05
N GLY A 123 27.81 -24.10 -9.25
CA GLY A 123 27.84 -25.56 -9.50
C GLY A 123 26.51 -26.25 -9.18
N THR A 124 26.42 -27.56 -9.43
CA THR A 124 25.18 -28.36 -9.35
C THR A 124 25.01 -29.16 -8.05
N SER A 125 25.98 -29.08 -7.13
CA SER A 125 25.88 -29.72 -5.81
C SER A 125 24.76 -29.07 -4.96
N GLY A 126 23.96 -29.89 -4.27
CA GLY A 126 22.79 -29.43 -3.50
C GLY A 126 23.09 -28.61 -2.22
N LYS A 127 24.38 -28.36 -1.91
CA LYS A 127 24.82 -27.57 -0.74
C LYS A 127 25.65 -26.34 -1.15
N ASN A 128 25.38 -25.74 -2.30
CA ASN A 128 26.06 -24.53 -2.77
C ASN A 128 25.14 -23.31 -2.69
N LEU A 129 25.72 -22.13 -2.45
CA LEU A 129 25.05 -20.85 -2.69
C LEU A 129 24.93 -20.63 -4.21
N PRO A 130 23.71 -20.49 -4.77
CA PRO A 130 23.55 -20.19 -6.19
C PRO A 130 24.30 -18.90 -6.57
N TYR A 131 24.97 -18.91 -7.71
CA TYR A 131 25.74 -17.73 -8.13
C TYR A 131 24.84 -16.51 -8.34
N THR A 132 23.60 -16.71 -8.77
CA THR A 132 22.58 -15.64 -8.88
C THR A 132 22.34 -14.94 -7.55
N ASP A 133 22.28 -15.69 -6.46
CA ASP A 133 22.04 -15.14 -5.12
C ASP A 133 23.30 -14.46 -4.58
N PHE A 134 24.49 -15.01 -4.85
CA PHE A 134 25.75 -14.35 -4.54
C PHE A 134 25.88 -12.99 -5.27
N ILE A 135 25.52 -12.92 -6.55
CA ILE A 135 25.46 -11.66 -7.30
C ILE A 135 24.41 -10.71 -6.72
N ASN A 136 23.25 -11.22 -6.27
CA ASN A 136 22.25 -10.39 -5.61
C ASN A 136 22.78 -9.80 -4.29
N LEU A 137 23.55 -10.56 -3.50
CA LEU A 137 24.24 -10.03 -2.32
C LEU A 137 25.17 -8.87 -2.66
N ILE A 138 25.97 -8.97 -3.72
CA ILE A 138 26.83 -7.87 -4.20
C ILE A 138 25.99 -6.64 -4.56
N LYS A 139 24.84 -6.84 -5.23
CA LYS A 139 23.96 -5.73 -5.68
C LYS A 139 23.31 -4.99 -4.52
N ILE A 140 22.83 -5.71 -3.51
CA ILE A 140 22.14 -5.11 -2.35
C ILE A 140 23.11 -4.54 -1.31
N PHE A 141 24.41 -4.89 -1.39
CA PHE A 141 25.38 -4.47 -0.39
C PHE A 141 25.44 -2.94 -0.25
N PRO A 142 25.38 -2.39 0.99
CA PRO A 142 25.31 -0.95 1.20
C PRO A 142 26.52 -0.20 0.63
N THR A 143 26.24 0.93 -0.02
CA THR A 143 27.29 1.84 -0.51
C THR A 143 27.81 2.74 0.62
N THR A 144 28.99 3.34 0.45
CA THR A 144 29.49 4.36 1.39
C THR A 144 28.49 5.50 1.60
N HIS A 145 27.78 5.91 0.55
CA HIS A 145 26.75 6.93 0.64
C HIS A 145 25.55 6.46 1.48
N GLU A 146 25.08 5.24 1.27
CA GLU A 146 24.00 4.63 2.05
C GLU A 146 24.35 4.50 3.53
N ILE A 147 25.56 4.04 3.85
CA ILE A 147 26.06 3.93 5.22
C ILE A 147 26.12 5.32 5.87
N LYS A 148 26.57 6.35 5.13
CA LYS A 148 26.59 7.73 5.60
C LYS A 148 25.18 8.23 5.92
N LEU A 149 24.22 8.02 5.01
CA LEU A 149 22.82 8.38 5.21
C LEU A 149 22.22 7.68 6.43
N TYR A 150 22.45 6.37 6.58
CA TYR A 150 21.99 5.60 7.75
C TYR A 150 22.50 6.19 9.06
N ARG A 151 23.81 6.47 9.14
CA ARG A 151 24.42 7.07 10.35
C ARG A 151 23.83 8.44 10.65
N GLN A 152 23.68 9.28 9.62
CA GLN A 152 23.08 10.60 9.76
C GLN A 152 21.62 10.52 10.23
N ALA A 153 20.82 9.65 9.64
CA ALA A 153 19.43 9.41 10.02
C ALA A 153 19.31 9.02 11.51
N LYS A 154 20.17 8.12 11.99
CA LYS A 154 20.19 7.74 13.42
C LYS A 154 20.50 8.92 14.33
N VAL A 155 21.49 9.74 13.99
CA VAL A 155 21.83 10.92 14.79
C VAL A 155 20.69 11.94 14.78
N THR A 156 20.13 12.27 13.61
CA THR A 156 19.08 13.28 13.50
C THR A 156 17.77 12.84 14.18
N SER A 157 17.47 11.53 14.21
CA SER A 157 16.29 11.01 14.90
C SER A 157 16.29 11.32 16.40
N ILE A 158 17.47 11.42 17.02
CA ILE A 158 17.63 11.78 18.42
C ILE A 158 17.65 13.31 18.58
N LEU A 159 18.42 14.02 17.75
CA LEU A 159 18.59 15.48 17.87
C LEU A 159 17.29 16.27 17.66
N LYS A 160 16.38 15.77 16.82
CA LYS A 160 15.06 16.40 16.59
C LYS A 160 14.21 16.55 17.86
N ASN A 161 14.45 15.73 18.89
CA ASN A 161 13.76 15.86 20.16
C ASN A 161 14.23 17.07 20.99
N TYR A 162 15.37 17.66 20.63
CA TYR A 162 16.05 18.69 21.44
C TYR A 162 16.27 20.01 20.70
N PHE A 163 16.25 20.01 19.36
CA PHE A 163 16.55 21.18 18.55
C PHE A 163 15.55 21.34 17.41
N GLU A 164 15.07 22.58 17.19
CA GLU A 164 14.05 22.89 16.17
C GLU A 164 14.59 22.83 14.73
N ASN A 165 15.88 23.16 14.52
CA ASN A 165 16.51 23.27 13.20
C ASN A 165 17.46 22.10 12.91
N VAL A 166 16.93 20.88 12.84
CA VAL A 166 17.70 19.67 12.48
C VAL A 166 17.21 19.13 11.14
N ASP A 167 18.13 19.06 10.17
CA ASP A 167 17.87 18.44 8.87
C ASP A 167 17.28 17.03 9.00
N ASP A 168 16.22 16.75 8.24
CA ASP A 168 15.62 15.41 8.20
C ASP A 168 16.41 14.45 7.32
N LYS A 169 17.43 13.82 7.90
CA LYS A 169 18.22 12.79 7.21
C LYS A 169 17.55 11.41 7.21
N GLU A 170 16.48 11.23 7.97
CA GLU A 170 15.68 10.00 7.96
C GLU A 170 14.87 9.88 6.67
N LEU A 171 14.21 10.97 6.26
CA LEU A 171 13.55 11.04 4.95
C LEU A 171 14.53 10.76 3.81
N ALA A 172 15.70 11.40 3.81
CA ALA A 172 16.71 11.21 2.77
C ALA A 172 17.21 9.75 2.68
N TYR A 173 17.33 9.05 3.82
CA TYR A 173 17.69 7.64 3.84
C TYR A 173 16.57 6.75 3.29
N ASN A 174 15.32 6.98 3.71
CA ASN A 174 14.16 6.23 3.23
C ASN A 174 13.95 6.41 1.72
N ASP A 175 14.09 7.63 1.21
CA ASP A 175 14.03 7.92 -0.24
C ASP A 175 15.10 7.18 -1.03
N TYR A 176 16.31 7.08 -0.47
CA TYR A 176 17.39 6.32 -1.08
C TYR A 176 17.07 4.81 -1.13
N LEU A 177 16.49 4.25 -0.06
CA LEU A 177 16.08 2.84 -0.02
C LEU A 177 14.91 2.56 -0.98
N ASN A 178 13.92 3.44 -1.04
CA ASN A 178 12.74 3.28 -1.90
C ASN A 178 13.11 3.20 -3.39
N LYS A 179 14.21 3.84 -3.82
CA LYS A 179 14.74 3.71 -5.19
C LYS A 179 15.28 2.31 -5.51
N LYS A 180 15.62 1.49 -4.51
CA LYS A 180 16.14 0.13 -4.67
C LYS A 180 15.07 -0.95 -4.60
N ILE A 181 13.90 -0.65 -4.06
CA ILE A 181 12.81 -1.61 -3.90
C ILE A 181 12.06 -1.70 -5.24
N PRO A 182 11.88 -2.92 -5.81
CA PRO A 182 11.04 -3.07 -6.98
C PRO A 182 9.60 -2.65 -6.66
N LEU A 183 8.98 -1.88 -7.55
CA LEU A 183 7.56 -1.54 -7.44
C LEU A 183 6.72 -2.82 -7.50
N ILE A 184 6.12 -3.19 -6.36
CA ILE A 184 5.11 -4.25 -6.30
C ILE A 184 3.77 -3.58 -6.59
N GLU A 185 3.36 -3.55 -7.86
CA GLU A 185 2.09 -2.97 -8.26
C GLU A 185 0.94 -3.98 -8.03
N SER A 186 0.04 -3.67 -7.10
CA SER A 186 -1.18 -4.46 -6.88
C SER A 186 -2.30 -3.97 -7.79
N LYS A 187 -2.86 -4.88 -8.61
CA LYS A 187 -3.94 -4.59 -9.58
C LYS A 187 -5.33 -4.99 -9.08
N ILE A 188 -5.57 -4.96 -7.76
CA ILE A 188 -6.84 -5.39 -7.14
C ILE A 188 -8.07 -4.74 -7.79
N ARG A 189 -8.02 -3.43 -8.11
CA ARG A 189 -9.14 -2.74 -8.77
C ARG A 189 -9.47 -3.31 -10.15
N LYS A 190 -8.48 -3.82 -10.88
CA LYS A 190 -8.69 -4.47 -12.19
C LYS A 190 -9.35 -5.83 -12.02
N THR A 191 -9.01 -6.56 -10.96
CA THR A 191 -9.59 -7.88 -10.66
C THR A 191 -11.11 -7.83 -10.51
N PHE A 192 -11.66 -6.79 -9.87
CA PHE A 192 -13.10 -6.67 -9.60
C PHE A 192 -13.84 -5.73 -10.56
N LYS A 193 -13.17 -5.24 -11.61
CA LYS A 193 -13.73 -4.24 -12.52
C LYS A 193 -15.03 -4.71 -13.17
N GLU A 194 -15.01 -5.88 -13.79
CA GLU A 194 -16.18 -6.39 -14.55
C GLU A 194 -17.36 -6.70 -13.62
N SER A 195 -17.10 -7.30 -12.46
CA SER A 195 -18.17 -7.59 -11.48
C SER A 195 -18.82 -6.32 -10.95
N GLU A 196 -18.04 -5.27 -10.68
CA GLU A 196 -18.58 -3.98 -10.22
C GLU A 196 -19.35 -3.27 -11.32
N ILE A 197 -18.87 -3.30 -12.57
CA ILE A 197 -19.60 -2.74 -13.73
C ILE A 197 -20.96 -3.43 -13.87
N ILE A 198 -21.00 -4.76 -13.88
CA ILE A 198 -22.24 -5.54 -13.99
C ILE A 198 -23.20 -5.18 -12.84
N LYS A 199 -22.70 -5.19 -11.60
CA LYS A 199 -23.48 -4.81 -10.41
C LYS A 199 -24.13 -3.44 -10.60
N TYR A 200 -23.35 -2.40 -10.92
CA TYR A 200 -23.90 -1.05 -11.05
C TYR A 200 -24.83 -0.90 -12.26
N GLN A 201 -24.59 -1.61 -13.36
CA GLN A 201 -25.51 -1.62 -14.50
C GLN A 201 -26.87 -2.22 -14.13
N THR A 202 -26.88 -3.37 -13.45
CA THR A 202 -28.12 -4.00 -12.97
C THR A 202 -28.89 -3.07 -12.03
N LEU A 203 -28.20 -2.35 -11.14
CA LEU A 203 -28.85 -1.38 -10.24
C LEU A 203 -29.46 -0.21 -11.02
N VAL A 204 -28.75 0.33 -12.02
CA VAL A 204 -29.28 1.40 -12.89
C VAL A 204 -30.51 0.93 -13.65
N GLU A 205 -30.43 -0.23 -14.29
CA GLU A 205 -31.56 -0.81 -15.05
C GLU A 205 -32.78 -1.04 -14.16
N ARG A 206 -32.57 -1.52 -12.93
CA ARG A 206 -33.65 -1.71 -11.96
C ARG A 206 -34.31 -0.40 -11.56
N LEU A 207 -33.51 0.62 -11.20
CA LEU A 207 -34.04 1.95 -10.86
C LEU A 207 -34.83 2.56 -12.01
N GLU A 208 -34.29 2.52 -13.24
CA GLU A 208 -34.97 3.06 -14.42
C GLU A 208 -36.26 2.30 -14.73
N SER A 209 -36.26 0.97 -14.61
CA SER A 209 -37.45 0.15 -14.79
C SER A 209 -38.55 0.48 -13.77
N MET A 210 -38.18 0.70 -12.50
CA MET A 210 -39.12 1.11 -11.45
C MET A 210 -39.70 2.50 -11.73
N LEU A 211 -38.85 3.48 -12.09
CA LEU A 211 -39.28 4.85 -12.41
C LEU A 211 -40.18 4.92 -13.66
N ASN A 212 -40.01 4.03 -14.62
CA ASN A 212 -40.89 3.96 -15.80
C ASN A 212 -42.24 3.30 -15.50
N ASN A 213 -42.37 2.61 -14.36
CA ASN A 213 -43.57 1.86 -13.98
C ASN A 213 -44.08 2.25 -12.58
N GLU A 214 -43.88 3.51 -12.15
CA GLU A 214 -44.19 4.00 -10.80
C GLU A 214 -45.63 3.65 -10.35
N ILE A 215 -46.61 3.73 -11.26
CA ILE A 215 -48.04 3.48 -11.01
C ILE A 215 -48.31 2.04 -10.52
N ASN A 216 -47.44 1.09 -10.84
CA ASN A 216 -47.61 -0.33 -10.49
C ASN A 216 -47.03 -0.69 -9.11
N TYR A 217 -46.41 0.27 -8.41
CA TYR A 217 -45.85 0.04 -7.08
C TYR A 217 -46.66 0.75 -6.01
N ASN A 218 -46.99 0.04 -4.94
CA ASN A 218 -47.36 0.70 -3.69
C ASN A 218 -46.10 1.11 -2.90
N GLU A 219 -46.28 1.99 -1.91
CA GLU A 219 -45.17 2.53 -1.10
C GLU A 219 -44.31 1.43 -0.50
N ASN A 220 -44.91 0.41 0.13
CA ASN A 220 -44.18 -0.67 0.78
C ASN A 220 -43.33 -1.48 -0.20
N GLN A 221 -43.86 -1.79 -1.39
CA GLN A 221 -43.13 -2.49 -2.45
C GLN A 221 -41.97 -1.64 -2.96
N TRP A 222 -42.21 -0.36 -3.21
CA TRP A 222 -41.18 0.57 -3.65
C TRP A 222 -40.04 0.67 -2.63
N GLN A 223 -40.38 0.90 -1.36
CA GLN A 223 -39.40 0.97 -0.27
C GLN A 223 -38.58 -0.33 -0.17
N SER A 224 -39.23 -1.50 -0.24
CA SER A 224 -38.54 -2.80 -0.14
C SER A 224 -37.56 -3.04 -1.29
N GLU A 225 -37.85 -2.55 -2.50
CA GLU A 225 -36.93 -2.63 -3.65
C GLU A 225 -35.74 -1.67 -3.48
N ILE A 226 -36.00 -0.42 -3.10
CA ILE A 226 -34.95 0.57 -2.88
C ILE A 226 -34.02 0.17 -1.74
N ILE A 227 -34.54 -0.45 -0.67
CA ILE A 227 -33.72 -0.97 0.43
C ILE A 227 -32.69 -1.99 -0.06
N GLN A 228 -33.08 -2.92 -0.94
CA GLN A 228 -32.14 -3.90 -1.52
C GLN A 228 -31.02 -3.21 -2.30
N ILE A 229 -31.37 -2.16 -3.06
CA ILE A 229 -30.39 -1.33 -3.78
C ILE A 229 -29.46 -0.64 -2.79
N ILE A 230 -29.98 -0.09 -1.69
CA ILE A 230 -29.18 0.59 -0.67
C ILE A 230 -28.18 -0.35 0.01
N LEU A 231 -28.56 -1.58 0.34
CA LEU A 231 -27.62 -2.57 0.87
C LEU A 231 -26.48 -2.87 -0.11
N LEU A 232 -26.77 -2.90 -1.42
CA LEU A 232 -25.75 -3.12 -2.45
C LEU A 232 -24.83 -1.90 -2.66
N LEU A 233 -25.34 -0.68 -2.47
CA LEU A 233 -24.59 0.56 -2.61
C LEU A 233 -23.74 0.89 -1.37
N PHE A 234 -24.23 0.54 -0.19
CA PHE A 234 -23.62 0.88 1.08
C PHE A 234 -23.24 -0.40 1.85
N PRO A 235 -22.13 -1.05 1.49
CA PRO A 235 -21.76 -2.36 2.03
C PRO A 235 -21.44 -2.35 3.53
N LYS A 236 -21.40 -1.17 4.16
CA LYS A 236 -21.30 -1.07 5.63
C LYS A 236 -22.54 -1.62 6.33
N TYR A 237 -23.70 -1.61 5.68
CA TYR A 237 -24.95 -2.12 6.25
C TYR A 237 -25.08 -3.61 5.99
N ILE A 238 -25.30 -4.37 7.07
CA ILE A 238 -25.32 -5.83 7.06
C ILE A 238 -26.72 -6.40 7.29
N ALA A 239 -27.64 -5.62 7.86
CA ALA A 239 -29.01 -6.04 8.14
C ALA A 239 -29.99 -4.86 8.04
N VAL A 240 -31.28 -5.19 7.88
CA VAL A 240 -32.38 -4.23 7.81
C VAL A 240 -33.45 -4.62 8.80
N PHE A 241 -33.81 -3.69 9.68
CA PHE A 241 -34.86 -3.87 10.66
C PHE A 241 -36.14 -3.19 10.19
N LYS A 242 -37.26 -3.92 10.26
CA LYS A 242 -38.58 -3.43 9.86
C LYS A 242 -39.39 -2.96 11.06
N GLU A 243 -40.15 -1.88 10.90
CA GLU A 243 -41.09 -1.38 11.92
C GLU A 243 -40.45 -1.23 13.32
N ILE A 244 -39.44 -0.36 13.39
CA ILE A 244 -38.79 -0.01 14.66
C ILE A 244 -39.71 0.94 15.42
N HIS A 245 -40.07 0.55 16.64
CA HIS A 245 -40.88 1.36 17.54
C HIS A 245 -40.04 1.96 18.66
N PHE A 246 -40.18 3.27 18.87
CA PHE A 246 -39.49 4.02 19.92
C PHE A 246 -40.39 5.13 20.48
N LEU A 247 -40.08 5.58 21.69
CA LEU A 247 -40.90 6.54 22.41
C LEU A 247 -40.46 7.98 22.12
N ASP A 248 -41.42 8.83 21.73
CA ASP A 248 -41.24 10.28 21.87
C ASP A 248 -41.43 10.64 23.34
N ILE A 249 -40.30 10.80 24.05
CA ILE A 249 -40.25 11.04 25.49
C ILE A 249 -40.96 12.33 25.94
N TYR A 250 -41.25 13.27 25.03
CA TYR A 250 -41.91 14.53 25.38
C TYR A 250 -43.43 14.46 25.21
N SER A 251 -43.90 13.78 24.16
CA SER A 251 -45.35 13.63 23.89
C SER A 251 -45.94 12.31 24.38
N ASN A 252 -45.10 11.41 24.91
CA ASN A 252 -45.45 10.05 25.31
C ASN A 252 -46.14 9.25 24.19
N LYS A 253 -45.79 9.53 22.94
CA LYS A 253 -46.33 8.86 21.75
C LYS A 253 -45.32 7.84 21.23
N ASN A 254 -45.80 6.64 20.92
CA ASN A 254 -45.00 5.70 20.16
C ASN A 254 -44.83 6.20 18.72
N ARG A 255 -43.57 6.31 18.30
CA ARG A 255 -43.16 6.57 16.94
C ARG A 255 -42.83 5.26 16.25
N ARG A 256 -42.93 5.27 14.92
CA ARG A 256 -42.58 4.15 14.07
C ARG A 256 -41.63 4.64 13.00
N LEU A 257 -40.55 3.90 12.82
CA LEU A 257 -39.66 3.96 11.69
C LEU A 257 -39.85 2.69 10.87
N ASP A 258 -40.21 2.83 9.60
CA ASP A 258 -40.53 1.68 8.77
C ASP A 258 -39.30 0.81 8.50
N TYR A 259 -38.12 1.43 8.29
CA TYR A 259 -36.86 0.74 8.07
C TYR A 259 -35.69 1.38 8.83
N GLY A 260 -34.90 0.54 9.49
CA GLY A 260 -33.60 0.89 10.03
C GLY A 260 -32.49 0.04 9.42
N LEU A 261 -31.31 0.61 9.24
CA LEU A 261 -30.14 -0.06 8.67
C LEU A 261 -29.13 -0.32 9.78
N ILE A 262 -28.63 -1.55 9.88
CA ILE A 262 -27.61 -1.92 10.88
C ILE A 262 -26.25 -2.04 10.21
N ASP A 263 -25.26 -1.31 10.72
CA ASP A 263 -23.89 -1.41 10.24
C ASP A 263 -23.14 -2.61 10.84
N PHE A 264 -21.95 -2.89 10.31
CA PHE A 264 -21.08 -3.98 10.78
C PHE A 264 -20.63 -3.87 12.25
N MET A 265 -20.85 -2.72 12.91
CA MET A 265 -20.58 -2.49 14.33
C MET A 265 -21.87 -2.54 15.18
N GLY A 266 -23.01 -2.85 14.57
CA GLY A 266 -24.31 -2.94 15.25
C GLY A 266 -25.01 -1.59 15.40
N ASN A 267 -24.50 -0.50 14.82
CA ASN A 267 -25.15 0.81 14.93
C ASN A 267 -26.38 0.89 14.04
N LEU A 268 -27.45 1.44 14.60
CA LEU A 268 -28.70 1.73 13.89
C LEU A 268 -28.63 3.09 13.19
N ASP A 269 -28.77 3.08 11.86
CA ASP A 269 -29.04 4.24 11.02
C ASP A 269 -30.49 4.21 10.50
N ILE A 270 -31.00 5.38 10.10
CA ILE A 270 -32.38 5.58 9.67
C ILE A 270 -32.44 5.66 8.14
N VAL A 271 -33.51 5.16 7.53
CA VAL A 271 -33.76 5.37 6.11
C VAL A 271 -35.22 5.70 5.87
N GLU A 272 -35.45 6.75 5.08
CA GLU A 272 -36.76 7.22 4.67
C GLU A 272 -36.80 7.27 3.15
N ILE A 273 -37.72 6.51 2.57
CA ILE A 273 -37.86 6.36 1.13
C ILE A 273 -39.29 6.74 0.78
N LYS A 274 -39.44 7.64 -0.18
CA LYS A 274 -40.75 8.06 -0.70
C LYS A 274 -40.83 7.78 -2.18
N ILE A 275 -41.94 7.20 -2.63
CA ILE A 275 -42.26 7.13 -4.06
C ILE A 275 -42.14 8.55 -4.66
N PRO A 276 -41.46 8.70 -5.81
CA PRO A 276 -41.37 9.99 -6.47
C PRO A 276 -42.76 10.48 -6.88
N PHE A 277 -43.03 11.76 -6.63
CA PHE A 277 -44.22 12.45 -7.13
C PHE A 277 -43.78 13.53 -8.12
N GLU A 278 -44.69 13.99 -8.99
CA GLU A 278 -44.37 14.97 -10.05
C GLU A 278 -43.86 16.32 -9.53
N LYS A 279 -44.06 16.64 -8.24
CA LYS A 279 -43.64 17.90 -7.64
C LYS A 279 -42.12 17.95 -7.45
N ASN A 280 -41.53 19.06 -7.87
CA ASN A 280 -40.11 19.36 -7.61
C ASN A 280 -39.81 19.40 -6.11
N ILE A 281 -38.61 18.93 -5.75
CA ILE A 281 -38.13 18.85 -4.35
C ILE A 281 -37.72 20.22 -3.81
N VAL A 282 -37.38 21.15 -4.70
CA VAL A 282 -37.14 22.56 -4.40
C VAL A 282 -38.24 23.43 -5.02
N SER A 283 -38.36 24.67 -4.56
CA SER A 283 -39.37 25.60 -5.06
C SER A 283 -39.18 25.93 -6.55
N ASP A 284 -40.27 26.13 -7.28
CA ASP A 284 -40.22 26.63 -8.66
C ASP A 284 -39.92 28.14 -8.70
N ILE A 285 -40.45 28.88 -7.72
CA ILE A 285 -40.22 30.32 -7.55
C ILE A 285 -39.07 30.52 -6.57
N THR A 286 -38.22 31.52 -6.84
CA THR A 286 -37.14 31.90 -5.93
C THR A 286 -37.64 32.76 -4.78
N TYR A 287 -37.03 32.58 -3.61
CA TYR A 287 -37.14 33.50 -2.49
C TYR A 287 -35.80 34.21 -2.32
N ARG A 288 -35.76 35.51 -2.64
CA ARG A 288 -34.53 36.31 -2.67
C ARG A 288 -33.43 35.61 -3.49
N ASP A 289 -33.76 35.29 -4.74
CA ASP A 289 -32.88 34.62 -5.71
C ASP A 289 -32.43 33.19 -5.37
N ASN A 290 -33.01 32.55 -4.35
CA ASN A 290 -32.69 31.17 -3.96
C ASN A 290 -33.90 30.25 -4.12
N HIS A 291 -33.66 29.03 -4.62
CA HIS A 291 -34.61 27.93 -4.51
C HIS A 291 -34.50 27.28 -3.14
N ILE A 292 -35.64 27.08 -2.49
CA ILE A 292 -35.70 26.52 -1.13
C ILE A 292 -36.27 25.10 -1.14
N PRO A 293 -35.94 24.25 -0.15
CA PRO A 293 -36.60 22.95 0.00
C PRO A 293 -38.12 23.12 0.04
N ASN A 294 -38.85 22.27 -0.67
CA ASN A 294 -40.30 22.26 -0.58
C ASN A 294 -40.76 21.79 0.82
N ARG A 295 -42.08 21.85 1.07
CA ARG A 295 -42.66 21.45 2.37
C ARG A 295 -42.43 19.96 2.67
N ASP A 296 -42.43 19.12 1.64
CA ASP A 296 -42.28 17.67 1.80
C ASP A 296 -40.85 17.30 2.20
N LEU A 297 -39.84 17.84 1.54
CA LEU A 297 -38.43 17.66 1.89
C LEU A 297 -38.15 18.25 3.28
N SER A 298 -38.61 19.48 3.54
CA SER A 298 -38.43 20.13 4.84
C SER A 298 -39.08 19.31 5.97
N GLY A 299 -40.30 18.82 5.75
CA GLY A 299 -41.02 17.98 6.70
C GLY A 299 -40.32 16.64 6.95
N THR A 300 -39.77 16.03 5.90
CA THR A 300 -39.03 14.77 5.98
C THR A 300 -37.72 14.94 6.75
N ILE A 301 -36.96 16.01 6.49
CA ILE A 301 -35.75 16.36 7.26
C ILE A 301 -36.09 16.53 8.74
N MET A 302 -37.10 17.34 9.05
CA MET A 302 -37.55 17.58 10.44
C MET A 302 -37.99 16.28 11.13
N GLN A 303 -38.68 15.39 10.41
CA GLN A 303 -39.09 14.09 10.94
C GLN A 303 -37.88 13.23 11.31
N ILE A 304 -36.89 13.15 10.42
CA ILE A 304 -35.66 12.39 10.63
C ILE A 304 -34.85 12.95 11.80
N GLU A 305 -34.66 14.26 11.87
CA GLU A 305 -33.96 14.89 13.00
C GLU A 305 -34.63 14.58 14.34
N LYS A 306 -35.97 14.61 14.38
CA LYS A 306 -36.73 14.20 15.57
C LYS A 306 -36.52 12.72 15.90
N TYR A 307 -36.51 11.85 14.90
CA TYR A 307 -36.31 10.42 15.13
C TYR A 307 -34.91 10.12 15.68
N ILE A 308 -33.86 10.72 15.12
CA ILE A 308 -32.49 10.65 15.63
C ILE A 308 -32.46 11.12 17.10
N PHE A 309 -33.07 12.28 17.37
CA PHE A 309 -33.13 12.83 18.71
C PHE A 309 -33.84 11.91 19.71
N TYR A 310 -34.99 11.34 19.36
CA TYR A 310 -35.73 10.42 20.23
C TYR A 310 -35.01 9.09 20.43
N LEU A 311 -34.39 8.54 19.39
CA LEU A 311 -33.60 7.31 19.48
C LEU A 311 -32.42 7.51 20.45
N ASN A 312 -31.66 8.60 20.30
CA ASN A 312 -30.56 8.93 21.22
C ASN A 312 -31.01 9.09 22.68
N LYS A 313 -32.29 9.41 22.91
CA LYS A 313 -32.89 9.54 24.25
C LYS A 313 -33.51 8.26 24.80
N SER A 314 -33.69 7.23 23.96
CA SER A 314 -34.41 6.01 24.32
C SER A 314 -33.61 5.05 25.22
N GLY A 315 -32.30 5.29 25.39
CA GLY A 315 -31.45 4.57 26.32
C GLY A 315 -31.21 3.08 25.97
N LYS A 316 -30.60 2.34 26.92
CA LYS A 316 -30.14 0.95 26.70
C LYS A 316 -31.29 -0.07 26.56
N GLU A 317 -32.49 0.25 27.03
CA GLU A 317 -33.62 -0.67 26.99
C GLU A 317 -34.07 -0.99 25.55
N ILE A 318 -34.10 0.02 24.68
CA ILE A 318 -34.46 -0.18 23.27
C ILE A 318 -33.37 -0.96 22.53
N GLU A 319 -32.10 -0.72 22.82
CA GLU A 319 -30.95 -1.45 22.26
C GLU A 319 -31.07 -2.94 22.57
N ASN A 320 -31.30 -3.29 23.84
CA ASN A 320 -31.50 -4.67 24.28
C ASN A 320 -32.73 -5.29 23.62
N LYS A 321 -33.83 -4.54 23.51
CA LYS A 321 -35.07 -5.01 22.88
C LYS A 321 -34.87 -5.32 21.40
N LEU A 322 -34.20 -4.43 20.66
CA LEU A 322 -33.89 -4.63 19.24
C LEU A 322 -32.91 -5.78 19.04
N THR A 323 -31.85 -5.86 19.86
CA THR A 323 -30.89 -6.96 19.84
C THR A 323 -31.58 -8.31 20.04
N LYS A 324 -32.50 -8.41 21.00
CA LYS A 324 -33.26 -9.64 21.22
C LYS A 324 -34.24 -9.95 20.09
N LYS A 325 -34.91 -8.92 19.54
CA LYS A 325 -35.89 -9.08 18.45
C LYS A 325 -35.24 -9.61 17.17
N TYR A 326 -34.04 -9.14 16.84
CA TYR A 326 -33.36 -9.43 15.57
C TYR A 326 -32.16 -10.36 15.73
N LYS A 327 -32.06 -11.09 16.84
CA LYS A 327 -30.89 -11.93 17.15
C LYS A 327 -30.54 -12.90 16.02
N ASP A 328 -31.55 -13.50 15.39
CA ASP A 328 -31.36 -14.50 14.32
C ASP A 328 -30.98 -13.87 12.96
N GLU A 329 -31.12 -12.55 12.82
CA GLU A 329 -30.74 -11.78 11.63
C GLU A 329 -29.36 -11.12 11.78
N LEU A 330 -28.75 -11.20 12.97
CA LEU A 330 -27.46 -10.57 13.29
C LEU A 330 -26.34 -11.63 13.43
N PRO A 331 -25.08 -11.27 13.14
CA PRO A 331 -23.94 -12.09 13.50
C PRO A 331 -23.86 -12.38 15.00
N ASP A 332 -23.26 -13.53 15.35
CA ASP A 332 -23.05 -13.92 16.74
C ASP A 332 -22.31 -12.82 17.53
N ASN A 333 -22.82 -12.52 18.72
CA ASN A 333 -22.28 -11.50 19.64
C ASN A 333 -22.38 -10.04 19.15
N LEU A 334 -23.12 -9.76 18.08
CA LEU A 334 -23.40 -8.38 17.68
C LEU A 334 -24.60 -7.83 18.45
N GLU A 335 -24.39 -6.72 19.17
CA GLU A 335 -25.45 -5.99 19.87
C GLU A 335 -25.84 -4.74 19.10
N VAL A 336 -27.14 -4.44 19.08
CA VAL A 336 -27.67 -3.23 18.46
C VAL A 336 -27.34 -2.02 19.33
N ARG A 337 -26.83 -0.96 18.72
CA ARG A 337 -26.46 0.30 19.38
C ARG A 337 -27.13 1.49 18.71
N ILE A 338 -27.52 2.46 19.53
CA ILE A 338 -28.03 3.75 19.08
C ILE A 338 -26.99 4.80 19.46
N THR A 339 -25.98 4.95 18.61
CA THR A 339 -24.89 5.91 18.80
C THR A 339 -24.93 6.96 17.73
N ASN A 340 -25.69 8.04 17.98
CA ASN A 340 -25.89 9.14 17.04
C ASN A 340 -26.22 8.67 15.61
N PRO A 341 -27.40 8.07 15.39
CA PRO A 341 -27.81 7.56 14.09
C PRO A 341 -27.65 8.58 12.96
N ASN A 342 -27.12 8.13 11.83
CA ASN A 342 -27.21 8.86 10.57
C ASN A 342 -28.51 8.51 9.86
N ALA A 343 -28.83 9.25 8.81
CA ALA A 343 -30.01 8.98 8.02
C ALA A 343 -29.76 9.06 6.51
N ILE A 344 -30.57 8.31 5.76
CA ILE A 344 -30.67 8.40 4.30
C ILE A 344 -32.11 8.78 3.95
N ILE A 345 -32.27 9.82 3.14
CA ILE A 345 -33.55 10.23 2.52
C ILE A 345 -33.44 9.97 1.03
N ILE A 346 -34.41 9.24 0.47
CA ILE A 346 -34.53 9.01 -0.97
C ILE A 346 -35.91 9.42 -1.41
N MET A 347 -36.01 10.53 -2.13
CA MET A 347 -37.30 11.05 -2.57
C MET A 347 -37.19 11.94 -3.81
N GLY A 348 -38.28 11.96 -4.58
CA GLY A 348 -38.49 12.88 -5.69
C GLY A 348 -37.54 12.70 -6.89
N ARG A 349 -37.77 13.55 -7.89
CA ARG A 349 -37.06 13.56 -9.17
C ARG A 349 -36.33 14.91 -9.34
N ASP A 350 -35.16 14.89 -9.97
CA ASP A 350 -34.44 16.11 -10.37
C ASP A 350 -34.34 16.29 -11.89
N ASN A 351 -34.92 15.38 -12.67
CA ASN A 351 -34.88 15.40 -14.14
C ASN A 351 -35.51 16.64 -14.79
N LYS A 352 -36.40 17.37 -14.09
CA LYS A 352 -37.03 18.60 -14.56
C LYS A 352 -36.43 19.87 -13.96
N MET A 353 -35.42 19.76 -13.11
CA MET A 353 -34.80 20.92 -12.47
C MET A 353 -33.85 21.64 -13.42
N ASP A 354 -33.87 22.97 -13.38
CA ASP A 354 -32.87 23.77 -14.07
C ASP A 354 -31.52 23.79 -13.32
N LYS A 355 -30.52 24.45 -13.93
CA LYS A 355 -29.16 24.51 -13.35
C LYS A 355 -29.10 25.22 -12.00
N ASN A 356 -29.94 26.23 -11.76
CA ASN A 356 -29.95 26.98 -10.52
C ASN A 356 -30.62 26.15 -9.41
N GLN A 357 -31.75 25.50 -9.73
CA GLN A 357 -32.41 24.55 -8.84
C GLN A 357 -31.49 23.40 -8.43
N LEU A 358 -30.76 22.81 -9.38
CA LEU A 358 -29.78 21.76 -9.10
C LEU A 358 -28.63 22.26 -8.22
N HIS A 359 -28.16 23.49 -8.43
CA HIS A 359 -27.11 24.09 -7.62
C HIS A 359 -27.56 24.32 -6.17
N ASP A 360 -28.72 24.94 -5.98
CA ASP A 360 -29.29 25.19 -4.65
C ASP A 360 -29.63 23.88 -3.93
N PHE A 361 -30.13 22.88 -4.66
CA PHE A 361 -30.36 21.55 -4.11
C PHE A 361 -29.06 20.88 -3.64
N GLU A 362 -27.95 21.04 -4.37
CA GLU A 362 -26.64 20.56 -3.91
C GLU A 362 -26.17 21.28 -2.64
N ILE A 363 -26.41 22.59 -2.51
CA ILE A 363 -26.13 23.34 -1.26
C ILE A 363 -26.94 22.76 -0.10
N ILE A 364 -28.24 22.49 -0.32
CA ILE A 364 -29.12 21.87 0.68
C ILE A 364 -28.60 20.51 1.11
N LYS A 365 -28.25 19.62 0.17
CA LYS A 365 -27.67 18.29 0.48
C LYS A 365 -26.41 18.41 1.33
N ARG A 366 -25.51 19.33 0.96
CA ARG A 366 -24.25 19.56 1.68
C ARG A 366 -24.47 20.09 3.10
N LYS A 367 -25.47 20.93 3.32
CA LYS A 367 -25.82 21.45 4.65
C LYS A 367 -26.12 20.32 5.65
N TYR A 368 -26.80 19.25 5.21
CA TYR A 368 -27.20 18.16 6.09
C TYR A 368 -26.25 16.95 6.07
N LYS A 369 -25.22 16.95 5.22
CA LYS A 369 -24.37 15.78 4.91
C LYS A 369 -23.71 15.10 6.13
N ASN A 370 -23.49 15.83 7.22
CA ASN A 370 -22.94 15.27 8.45
C ASN A 370 -23.89 14.33 9.21
N VAL A 371 -25.20 14.40 8.91
CA VAL A 371 -26.25 13.68 9.64
C VAL A 371 -27.19 12.95 8.67
N ILE A 372 -27.54 13.58 7.55
CA ILE A 372 -28.54 13.10 6.60
C ILE A 372 -27.98 13.15 5.18
N ASP A 373 -27.97 12.00 4.52
CA ASP A 373 -27.74 11.87 3.10
C ASP A 373 -29.05 11.96 2.32
N ILE A 374 -29.18 12.96 1.44
CA ILE A 374 -30.40 13.20 0.68
C ILE A 374 -30.14 12.90 -0.80
N PHE A 375 -30.95 12.02 -1.39
CA PHE A 375 -30.87 11.63 -2.78
C PHE A 375 -32.21 11.78 -3.50
N THR A 376 -32.14 12.19 -4.76
CA THR A 376 -33.20 11.94 -5.74
C THR A 376 -32.92 10.63 -6.46
N TYR A 377 -33.93 10.03 -7.07
CA TYR A 377 -33.73 8.82 -7.87
C TYR A 377 -32.82 9.08 -9.08
N ASP A 378 -32.97 10.25 -9.71
CA ASP A 378 -32.13 10.66 -10.83
C ASP A 378 -30.67 10.92 -10.39
N ASP A 379 -30.43 11.44 -9.17
CA ASP A 379 -29.09 11.61 -8.59
C ASP A 379 -28.41 10.27 -8.35
N LEU A 380 -29.13 9.28 -7.81
CA LEU A 380 -28.60 7.91 -7.64
C LEU A 380 -28.20 7.30 -8.99
N ILE A 381 -29.08 7.33 -9.99
CA ILE A 381 -28.79 6.81 -11.32
C ILE A 381 -27.57 7.53 -11.94
N ARG A 382 -27.54 8.85 -11.87
CA ARG A 382 -26.45 9.68 -12.40
C ARG A 382 -25.11 9.32 -11.75
N ARG A 383 -25.07 9.15 -10.43
CA ARG A 383 -23.88 8.70 -9.69
C ARG A 383 -23.40 7.33 -10.17
N LEU A 384 -24.30 6.35 -10.28
CA LEU A 384 -23.95 5.00 -10.72
C LEU A 384 -23.39 4.99 -12.14
N ARG A 385 -24.01 5.74 -13.06
CA ARG A 385 -23.51 5.90 -14.44
C ARG A 385 -22.12 6.51 -14.49
N MET A 386 -21.82 7.49 -13.64
CA MET A 386 -20.48 8.08 -13.53
C MET A 386 -19.46 7.08 -12.97
N ILE A 387 -19.83 6.29 -11.96
CA ILE A 387 -18.97 5.23 -11.43
C ILE A 387 -18.65 4.20 -12.53
N ILE A 388 -19.65 3.71 -13.25
CA ILE A 388 -19.46 2.79 -14.39
C ILE A 388 -18.50 3.37 -15.43
N THR A 389 -18.70 4.65 -15.79
CA THR A 389 -17.84 5.34 -16.77
C THR A 389 -16.38 5.41 -16.30
N GLN A 390 -16.15 5.64 -15.00
CA GLN A 390 -14.79 5.68 -14.45
C GLN A 390 -14.19 4.27 -14.37
N LEU A 391 -14.95 3.27 -13.95
CA LEU A 391 -14.48 1.87 -13.90
C LEU A 391 -14.06 1.36 -15.28
N LYS A 392 -14.77 1.74 -16.34
CA LYS A 392 -14.40 1.38 -17.73
C LYS A 392 -13.03 1.91 -18.15
N LYS A 393 -12.52 2.99 -17.53
CA LYS A 393 -11.21 3.59 -17.82
C LYS A 393 -10.03 2.97 -17.06
N ILE A 394 -10.29 2.23 -15.98
CA ILE A 394 -9.28 1.50 -15.20
C ILE A 394 -8.84 0.26 -15.97
#